data_AF-Q09VQ2-F1
#
_entry.id   AF-Q09VQ2-F1
#
_cell.length_a   1.000
_cell.length_b   1.000
_cell.length_c   1.000
_cell.angle_alpha   90.00
_cell.angle_beta   90.00
_cell.angle_gamma   90.00
#
_symmetry.space_group_name_H-M   'P 1'
#
loop_
_entity.id
_entity.type
_entity.pdbx_description
1 polymer ?
#
loop_
_entity_poly.entity_id
_entity_poly.type
_entity_poly.pdbx_seq_one_letter_code
_entity_poly.pdbx_strand_id
1 'polypeptide(L)' 'MDRYEVVRDIGSGNFGVAKLVRDVRTKEHFAVKFIERGHKFRVTSNGSERVVGRS' A
#
# COMPACT_ATOMS: atom_id res chain seq x y z
N MET A 1 -5.51 -18.66 -6.53
CA MET A 1 -5.74 -17.30 -7.07
C MET A 1 -5.88 -17.44 -8.57
N ASP A 2 -6.77 -18.35 -9.00
CA ASP A 2 -6.62 -19.01 -10.31
C ASP A 2 -7.46 -18.37 -11.41
N ARG A 3 -8.25 -17.34 -11.06
CA ARG A 3 -9.02 -16.53 -12.02
C ARG A 3 -8.28 -15.31 -12.55
N TYR A 4 -7.24 -14.85 -11.86
CA TYR A 4 -6.58 -13.59 -12.18
C TYR A 4 -5.09 -13.82 -12.37
N GLU A 5 -4.61 -13.51 -13.57
CA GLU A 5 -3.20 -13.53 -13.93
C GLU A 5 -2.59 -12.16 -13.63
N VAL A 6 -1.52 -12.11 -12.85
CA VAL A 6 -0.78 -10.85 -12.60
C VAL A 6 0.04 -10.53 -13.84
N VAL A 7 -0.24 -9.37 -14.46
CA VAL A 7 0.46 -8.91 -15.66
C VAL A 7 1.70 -8.14 -15.28
N ARG A 8 1.54 -7.09 -14.46
CA ARG A 8 2.63 -6.22 -14.01
C ARG A 8 2.23 -5.35 -12.83
N ASP A 9 3.22 -4.79 -12.18
CA ASP A 9 3.01 -3.77 -11.16
C ASP A 9 2.76 -2.42 -11.84
N ILE A 10 1.79 -1.66 -11.30
CA ILE A 10 1.34 -0.37 -11.86
C ILE A 10 1.46 0.78 -10.85
N GLY A 11 1.78 0.49 -9.59
CA GLY A 11 2.06 1.54 -8.61
C GLY A 11 2.42 0.98 -7.23
N SER A 12 3.17 1.74 -6.44
CA SER A 12 3.56 1.41 -5.07
C SER A 12 3.51 2.65 -4.18
N GLY A 13 3.04 2.51 -2.94
CA GLY A 13 3.02 3.60 -1.98
C GLY A 13 2.86 3.13 -0.54
N ASN A 14 2.66 4.08 0.38
CA ASN A 14 2.57 3.81 1.83
C ASN A 14 1.45 2.84 2.23
N PHE A 15 0.48 2.58 1.35
CA PHE A 15 -0.68 1.73 1.57
C PHE A 15 -0.61 0.40 0.79
N GLY A 16 0.57 0.04 0.27
CA GLY A 16 0.81 -1.19 -0.47
C GLY A 16 1.06 -0.99 -1.97
N VAL A 17 0.93 -2.09 -2.73
CA VAL A 17 1.28 -2.16 -4.16
C VAL A 17 0.05 -2.45 -5.00
N ALA A 18 -0.16 -1.67 -6.06
CA ALA A 18 -1.18 -1.91 -7.07
C ALA A 18 -0.60 -2.73 -8.22
N LYS A 19 -1.27 -3.83 -8.57
CA LYS A 19 -0.91 -4.68 -9.71
C LYS A 19 -2.03 -4.71 -10.73
N LEU A 20 -1.66 -4.66 -12.01
CA LEU A 20 -2.54 -4.95 -13.12
C LEU A 20 -2.72 -6.46 -13.20
N VAL A 21 -3.96 -6.90 -13.14
CA VAL A 21 -4.34 -8.30 -13.31
C VAL A 21 -5.26 -8.44 -14.51
N ARG A 22 -5.24 -9.62 -15.13
CA ARG A 22 -6.14 -10.00 -16.21
C ARG A 22 -7.00 -11.17 -15.79
N ASP A 23 -8.31 -11.06 -15.96
CA ASP A 23 -9.21 -12.20 -15.77
C ASP A 23 -8.95 -13.25 -16.86
N VAL A 24 -8.67 -14.49 -16.46
CA VAL A 24 -8.32 -15.56 -17.39
C VAL A 24 -9.48 -15.96 -18.31
N ARG A 25 -10.73 -15.74 -17.88
CA ARG A 25 -11.97 -16.08 -18.60
C ARG A 25 -12.44 -14.94 -19.49
N THR A 26 -12.58 -13.73 -18.95
CA THR A 26 -13.12 -12.59 -19.71
C THR A 26 -12.04 -11.81 -20.48
N LYS A 27 -10.77 -12.02 -20.14
CA LYS A 27 -9.62 -11.26 -20.66
C LYS A 27 -9.66 -9.76 -20.33
N GLU A 28 -10.55 -9.34 -19.44
CA GLU A 28 -10.61 -7.96 -18.95
C GLU A 28 -9.50 -7.67 -17.95
N HIS A 29 -9.10 -6.40 -17.91
CA HIS A 29 -8.02 -5.90 -17.07
C HIS A 29 -8.57 -5.21 -15.81
N PHE A 30 -7.96 -5.50 -14.67
CA PHE A 30 -8.33 -4.93 -13.37
C PHE A 30 -7.10 -4.43 -12.63
N ALA A 31 -7.28 -3.43 -11.79
CA ALA A 31 -6.26 -2.99 -10.84
C ALA A 31 -6.57 -3.58 -9.46
N VAL A 32 -5.67 -4.38 -8.91
CA VAL A 32 -5.78 -4.96 -7.56
C VAL A 32 -4.77 -4.30 -6.65
N LYS A 33 -5.24 -3.75 -5.53
CA LYS A 33 -4.38 -3.17 -4.49
C LYS A 33 -4.06 -4.22 -3.43
N PHE A 34 -2.80 -4.60 -3.33
CA PHE A 34 -2.28 -5.50 -2.31
C PHE A 34 -1.93 -4.67 -1.08
N ILE A 35 -2.70 -4.87 -0.02
CA ILE A 35 -2.56 -4.17 1.26
C ILE A 35 -1.99 -5.18 2.26
N GLU A 36 -0.86 -4.85 2.89
CA GLU A 36 -0.32 -5.66 3.98
C GLU A 36 -1.34 -5.74 5.12
N ARG A 37 -1.65 -6.95 5.58
CA ARG A 37 -2.55 -7.15 6.71
C ARG A 37 -1.78 -6.92 8.01
N GLY A 38 -2.23 -5.97 8.83
CA GLY A 38 -1.63 -5.58 10.11
C GLY A 38 -1.43 -4.07 10.22
N HIS A 39 -1.41 -3.53 11.44
CA HIS A 39 -1.16 -2.11 11.67
C HIS A 39 0.35 -1.83 11.66
N LYS A 40 0.85 -1.23 10.59
CA LYS A 40 2.00 -0.33 10.70
C LYS A 40 1.51 1.11 10.55
N PHE A 41 0.64 1.54 11.48
CA PHE A 41 0.52 2.97 11.76
C PHE A 41 1.87 3.40 12.32
N ARG A 42 2.76 3.90 11.45
CA ARG A 42 3.90 4.69 11.91
C ARG A 42 3.33 6.03 12.35
N VAL A 43 2.83 6.08 13.59
CA VAL A 43 2.64 7.35 14.29
C VAL A 43 4.03 7.96 14.38
N THR A 44 4.37 8.86 13.46
CA THR A 44 5.48 9.78 13.70
C THR A 44 4.96 10.73 14.76
N SER A 45 5.28 10.45 16.02
CA SER A 45 5.24 11.49 17.03
C SER A 45 6.21 12.56 16.54
N ASN A 46 5.67 13.69 16.08
CA ASN A 46 6.44 14.90 15.96
C ASN A 46 6.80 15.31 17.40
N GLY A 47 7.87 14.72 17.92
CA GLY A 47 8.46 15.08 19.20
C GLY A 47 9.08 16.46 19.09
N SER A 48 8.26 17.51 19.13
CA SER A 48 8.70 18.85 19.51
C SER A 48 8.50 19.02 21.01
N GLU A 49 9.19 18.22 21.81
CA GLU A 49 9.38 18.51 23.22
C GLU A 49 10.61 19.43 23.31
N ARG A 50 10.43 20.71 22.97
CA ARG A 50 11.39 21.73 23.39
C ARG A 50 11.05 22.06 24.83
N VAL A 51 11.78 21.40 25.73
CA VAL A 51 11.88 21.72 27.15
C VAL A 51 12.02 23.23 27.30
N VAL A 52 11.15 23.82 28.12
CA VAL A 52 11.22 25.21 28.57
C VAL A 52 12.55 25.39 29.30
N GLY A 53 13.52 25.99 28.61
CA GLY A 53 14.74 26.51 29.22
C GLY A 53 14.38 27.83 29.91
N ARG A 54 14.14 27.76 31.22
CA ARG A 54 14.20 28.92 32.11
C ARG A 54 15.63 29.45 32.12
N SER A 55 15.81 30.74 31.87
CA SER A 55 16.90 31.59 32.37
C SER A 55 16.38 33.02 32.41
#